data_AF-A0A1G5HHG4-F1
#
_entry.id   AF-A0A1G5HHG4-F1
#
_cell.length_a   1.000
_cell.length_b   1.000
_cell.length_c   1.000
_cell.angle_alpha   90.00
_cell.angle_beta   90.00
_cell.angle_gamma   90.00
#
_symmetry.space_group_name_H-M   'P 1'
#
loop_
_entity.id
_entity.type
_entity.pdbx_description
1 polymer ?
#
loop_
_entity_poly.entity_id
_entity_poly.type
_entity_poly.pdbx_seq_one_letter_code
_entity_poly.pdbx_strand_id
1 'polypeptide(L)'
;MFRTIITTFCIVFIAELGDKTQLQTMLLATQSKSIWPVFIGSSLALILSSFIGVFAATHLNKFINPNILQTAAGIIFIVFGILTLSGKM
;
A
#
# COMPACT_ATOMS: atom_id res chain seq x y z
N MET A 1 -6.34 20.28 9.30
CA MET A 1 -5.27 19.27 9.41
C MET A 1 -5.74 17.98 10.09
N PHE A 2 -6.30 18.03 11.30
CA PHE A 2 -6.80 16.85 12.01
C PHE A 2 -7.83 16.02 11.24
N ARG A 3 -8.78 16.69 10.57
CA ARG A 3 -9.78 16.03 9.69
C ARG A 3 -9.13 15.22 8.57
N THR A 4 -8.12 15.77 7.90
CA THR A 4 -7.40 15.09 6.80
C THR A 4 -6.66 13.85 7.33
N ILE A 5 -6.00 13.97 8.48
CA ILE A 5 -5.26 12.85 9.10
C ILE A 5 -6.21 11.69 9.40
N ILE A 6 -7.35 11.97 10.06
CA ILE A 6 -8.34 10.94 10.38
C ILE A 6 -8.94 10.32 9.12
N THR A 7 -9.33 11.14 8.14
CA THR A 7 -9.93 10.62 6.91
C THR A 7 -8.94 9.75 6.13
N THR A 8 -7.71 10.19 5.94
CA THR A 8 -6.67 9.39 5.27
C THR A 8 -6.34 8.14 6.05
N PHE A 9 -6.23 8.21 7.39
CA PHE A 9 -6.00 7.04 8.23
C PHE A 9 -7.12 6.01 8.07
N CYS A 10 -8.39 6.42 8.19
CA CYS A 10 -9.51 5.49 8.04
C CYS A 10 -9.56 4.87 6.64
N ILE A 11 -9.36 5.66 5.58
CA ILE A 11 -9.38 5.15 4.20
C ILE A 11 -8.26 4.12 3.99
N VAL A 12 -7.03 4.44 4.37
CA VAL A 12 -5.88 3.53 4.20
C VAL A 12 -6.04 2.31 5.10
N PHE A 13 -6.48 2.49 6.34
CA PHE A 13 -6.71 1.38 7.28
C PHE A 13 -7.70 0.36 6.72
N ILE A 14 -8.83 0.84 6.17
CA ILE A 14 -9.86 -0.01 5.56
C ILE A 14 -9.34 -0.66 4.26
N ALA A 15 -8.60 0.09 3.45
CA ALA A 15 -8.04 -0.41 2.19
C ALA A 15 -7.01 -1.53 2.38
N GLU A 16 -6.23 -1.46 3.46
CA GLU A 16 -5.19 -2.45 3.78
C GLU A 16 -5.73 -3.62 4.62
N LEU A 17 -6.96 -3.55 5.14
CA LEU A 17 -7.48 -4.54 6.07
C LEU A 17 -7.70 -5.90 5.39
N GLY A 18 -7.02 -6.92 5.88
CA GLY A 18 -7.09 -8.28 5.33
C GLY A 18 -6.23 -8.50 4.09
N ASP A 19 -5.29 -7.61 3.79
CA ASP A 19 -4.33 -7.83 2.71
C ASP A 19 -3.39 -9.02 3.01
N LYS A 20 -2.84 -9.60 1.93
CA LYS A 20 -1.87 -10.70 1.99
C LYS A 20 -0.67 -10.36 2.88
N THR A 21 -0.23 -9.11 2.90
CA THR A 21 0.87 -8.66 3.78
C THR A 21 0.51 -8.80 5.27
N GLN A 22 -0.74 -8.55 5.66
CA GLN A 22 -1.19 -8.73 7.04
C GLN A 22 -1.21 -10.22 7.43
N LEU A 23 -1.67 -11.10 6.54
CA LEU A 23 -1.61 -12.55 6.78
C LEU A 23 -0.18 -13.06 6.89
N GLN A 24 0.73 -12.57 6.04
CA GLN A 24 2.15 -12.93 6.11
C GLN A 24 2.81 -12.47 7.40
N THR A 25 2.53 -11.25 7.86
CA THR A 25 3.07 -10.74 9.14
C THR A 25 2.51 -11.50 10.33
N MET A 26 1.24 -11.88 10.30
CA MET A 26 0.62 -12.73 11.33
C MET A 26 1.23 -14.14 11.35
N LEU A 27 1.50 -14.74 10.19
CA LEU A 27 2.22 -16.03 10.08
C LEU A 27 3.66 -15.94 10.60
N LEU A 28 4.36 -14.85 10.30
CA LEU A 28 5.70 -14.59 10.84
C LEU A 28 5.68 -14.44 12.37
N ALA A 29 4.64 -13.79 12.90
CA ALA A 29 4.46 -13.61 14.34
C ALA A 29 4.17 -14.94 15.06
N THR A 30 3.45 -15.87 14.43
CA THR A 30 3.19 -17.20 15.01
C THR A 30 4.39 -18.14 14.93
N GLN A 31 5.24 -18.00 13.90
CA GLN A 31 6.45 -18.82 13.74
C GLN A 31 7.65 -18.29 14.54
N SER A 32 7.72 -16.98 14.79
CA SER A 32 8.82 -16.38 15.57
C SER A 32 8.65 -16.57 17.07
N LYS A 33 9.74 -16.88 17.77
CA LYS A 33 9.78 -16.94 19.25
C LYS A 33 9.52 -15.58 19.93
N SER A 34 9.55 -14.47 19.20
CA SER A 34 9.39 -13.12 19.76
C SER A 34 8.47 -12.27 18.88
N ILE A 35 7.36 -11.80 19.47
CA ILE A 35 6.34 -10.97 18.81
C ILE A 35 6.86 -9.56 18.49
N TRP A 36 7.71 -9.02 19.37
CA TRP A 36 8.14 -7.63 19.34
C TRP A 36 9.00 -7.27 18.11
N PRO A 37 10.01 -8.08 17.72
CA PRO A 37 10.78 -7.85 16.51
C PRO A 37 9.92 -7.92 15.24
N VAL A 38 8.95 -8.85 15.18
CA VAL A 38 8.05 -8.96 14.03
C VAL A 38 7.18 -7.72 13.90
N PHE A 39 6.60 -7.25 15.01
CA PHE A 39 5.80 -6.03 15.04
C PHE A 39 6.59 -4.79 14.61
N ILE A 40 7.79 -4.59 15.15
CA ILE A 40 8.62 -3.43 14.81
C ILE A 40 9.08 -3.50 13.35
N GLY A 41 9.53 -4.69 12.90
CA GLY A 41 9.98 -4.90 11.53
C GLY A 41 8.88 -4.67 10.50
N SER A 42 7.69 -5.25 10.72
CA SER A 42 6.55 -5.07 9.80
C SER A 42 6.03 -3.63 9.80
N SER A 43 5.96 -3.00 10.98
CA SER A 43 5.55 -1.59 11.08
C SER A 43 6.52 -0.66 10.36
N LEU A 44 7.84 -0.84 10.55
CA LEU A 44 8.85 -0.07 9.83
C LEU A 44 8.79 -0.31 8.34
N ALA A 45 8.61 -1.55 7.89
CA ALA A 45 8.48 -1.87 6.48
C ALA A 45 7.28 -1.15 5.85
N LEU A 46 6.12 -1.15 6.52
CA LEU A 46 4.92 -0.45 6.06
C LEU A 46 5.12 1.06 5.97
N ILE A 47 5.70 1.67 7.02
CA ILE A 47 5.98 3.11 7.07
C ILE A 47 6.95 3.50 5.94
N LEU A 48 8.04 2.75 5.77
CA LEU A 48 9.04 3.03 4.74
C LEU A 48 8.46 2.86 3.34
N SER A 49 7.73 1.78 3.08
CA SER A 49 7.07 1.55 1.79
C SER A 49 6.11 2.68 1.44
N SER A 50 5.26 3.08 2.39
CA SER A 50 4.32 4.18 2.22
C SER A 50 5.04 5.52 1.99
N PHE A 51 6.10 5.78 2.77
CA PHE A 51 6.89 7.00 2.65
C PHE A 51 7.55 7.10 1.26
N ILE A 52 8.16 6.02 0.78
CA ILE A 52 8.79 5.96 -0.55
C ILE A 52 7.73 6.17 -1.63
N GLY A 53 6.56 5.53 -1.50
CA GLY A 53 5.45 5.68 -2.45
C GLY A 53 4.96 7.13 -2.55
N VAL A 54 4.71 7.78 -1.40
CA VAL A 54 4.27 9.19 -1.36
C VAL A 54 5.38 10.13 -1.84
N PHE A 55 6.64 9.88 -1.49
CA PHE A 55 7.78 10.68 -1.94
C PHE A 55 7.94 10.61 -3.46
N ALA A 56 7.90 9.41 -4.04
CA ALA A 56 7.96 9.22 -5.49
C ALA A 56 6.76 9.87 -6.18
N ALA A 57 5.55 9.68 -5.66
CA ALA A 57 4.33 10.27 -6.22
C ALA A 57 4.38 11.80 -6.20
N THR A 58 4.79 12.40 -5.10
CA THR A 58 4.90 13.87 -4.98
C THR A 58 5.98 14.45 -5.90
N HIS A 59 7.07 13.73 -6.13
CA HIS A 59 8.10 14.13 -7.09
C HIS A 59 7.58 14.04 -8.54
N LEU A 60 6.91 12.93 -8.90
CA LEU A 60 6.32 12.76 -10.24
C LEU A 60 5.28 13.83 -10.55
N ASN A 61 4.43 14.21 -9.59
CA ASN A 61 3.40 15.23 -9.78
C ASN A 61 3.97 16.63 -10.09
N LYS A 62 5.26 16.89 -9.82
CA LYS A 62 5.90 18.16 -10.21
C LYS A 62 6.21 18.23 -11.71
N PHE A 63 6.44 17.08 -12.35
CA PHE A 63 6.84 17.00 -13.75
C PHE A 63 5.70 16.58 -14.69
N ILE A 64 4.69 15.88 -14.16
CA ILE A 64 3.61 15.28 -14.95
C ILE A 64 2.27 15.82 -14.45
N ASN A 65 1.40 16.21 -15.39
CA ASN A 65 0.04 16.69 -15.07
C ASN A 65 -0.76 15.58 -14.35
N PRO A 66 -1.42 15.87 -13.21
CA PRO A 66 -2.14 14.88 -12.40
C PRO A 66 -3.20 14.10 -13.19
N ASN A 67 -3.81 14.70 -14.22
CA ASN A 67 -4.79 14.02 -15.06
C ASN A 67 -4.17 12.83 -15.80
N ILE A 68 -2.98 13.00 -16.35
CA ILE A 68 -2.26 11.95 -17.08
C ILE A 68 -1.89 10.81 -16.13
N LEU A 69 -1.43 11.16 -14.92
CA LEU A 69 -1.06 10.19 -13.89
C LEU A 69 -2.28 9.36 -13.44
N GLN A 70 -3.43 10.01 -13.26
CA GLN A 70 -4.68 9.34 -12.88
C GLN A 70 -5.20 8.41 -13.99
N THR A 71 -5.20 8.87 -15.24
CA THR A 71 -5.61 8.02 -16.37
C THR A 71 -4.68 6.83 -16.55
N ALA A 72 -3.36 7.04 -16.44
CA ALA A 72 -2.38 5.96 -16.51
C ALA A 72 -2.58 4.92 -15.40
N ALA A 73 -2.76 5.36 -14.15
CA ALA A 73 -3.03 4.47 -13.02
C ALA A 73 -4.32 3.65 -13.24
N GLY A 74 -5.38 4.26 -13.77
CA GLY A 74 -6.62 3.57 -14.12
C GLY A 74 -6.43 2.50 -15.20
N ILE A 75 -5.69 2.82 -16.28
CA ILE A 75 -5.38 1.85 -17.34
C ILE A 75 -4.59 0.66 -16.78
N ILE A 76 -3.59 0.93 -15.95
CA ILE A 76 -2.78 -0.11 -15.30
C ILE A 76 -3.66 -1.02 -14.42
N PHE A 77 -4.58 -0.45 -13.65
CA PHE A 77 -5.55 -1.21 -12.84
C PHE A 77 -6.46 -2.10 -13.70
N ILE A 78 -6.97 -1.60 -14.82
CA ILE A 78 -7.78 -2.37 -15.76
C ILE A 78 -6.98 -3.54 -16.34
N VAL A 79 -5.74 -3.28 -16.75
CA VAL A 79 -4.84 -4.32 -17.29
C VAL A 79 -4.60 -5.42 -16.25
N PHE A 80 -4.26 -5.05 -15.01
CA PHE A 80 -4.09 -6.02 -13.93
C PHE A 80 -5.38 -6.82 -13.65
N GLY A 81 -6.54 -6.16 -13.67
CA GLY A 81 -7.84 -6.81 -13.53
C GLY A 81 -8.07 -7.87 -14.62
N ILE A 82 -7.82 -7.52 -15.89
CA ILE A 82 -7.97 -8.45 -17.02
C ILE A 82 -6.97 -9.61 -16.93
N LEU A 83 -5.72 -9.35 -16.55
CA LEU A 83 -4.70 -10.40 -16.39
C LEU A 83 -5.06 -11.39 -15.28
N THR A 84 -5.59 -10.89 -14.16
CA THR A 84 -6.07 -11.69 -13.03
C THR A 84 -7.28 -12.54 -13.45
N LEU A 85 -8.24 -11.95 -14.17
CA LEU A 85 -9.40 -12.66 -14.72
C LEU A 85 -9.02 -13.74 -15.75
N SER A 86 -7.96 -13.50 -16.52
CA SER A 86 -7.46 -14.45 -17.52
C SER A 86 -6.67 -15.63 -16.91
N GLY A 87 -6.49 -15.65 -15.58
CA GLY A 87 -5.72 -16.69 -14.88
C GLY A 87 -4.23 -16.71 -15.24
N LYS A 88 -3.72 -15.62 -15.83
CA LYS A 88 -2.30 -15.43 -16.15
C LYS A 88 -1.49 -14.90 -14.97
N MET A 89 -2.19 -14.50 -13.90
CA MET A 89 -1.75 -14.18 -12.55
C MET A 89 -2.68 -14.86 -11.57
#